data_AF-A0A4D6ETX5-F1
#
_entry.id   AF-A0A4D6ETX5-F1
#
_cell.length_a   1.000
_cell.length_b   1.000
_cell.length_c   1.000
_cell.angle_alpha   90.00
_cell.angle_beta   90.00
_cell.angle_gamma   90.00
#
_symmetry.space_group_name_H-M   'P 1'
#
loop_
_entity.id
_entity.type
_entity.pdbx_description
1 polymer ?
#
loop_
_entity_poly.entity_id
_entity_poly.type
_entity_poly.pdbx_seq_one_letter_code
_entity_poly.pdbx_strand_id
1 'polypeptide(L)'
;MGGVGKTTLAQLVYKDRKVVENFGDKKMWICVGDNFKVERILNEMAQSLTGDKSETPNIEGIVRKLSTKLSAHKFLLVLDDVWNTNPQAWVDLRSSLIAIGGSKGTKILVTTRSIDVVSTMQLSFGPCLTHHLKILSDDVCWAMFTKRVFSSGGPIETPSLVDIGKRMVKKCKGLPFALKG
;
A
#
# COMPACT_ATOMS: atom_id res chain seq x y z
N MET A 1 -2.06 -6.72 11.83
CA MET A 1 -1.51 -5.73 12.80
C MET A 1 -1.38 -4.33 12.19
N GLY A 2 -1.86 -3.29 12.88
CA GLY A 2 -1.71 -1.88 12.48
C GLY A 2 -0.35 -1.29 12.89
N GLY A 3 0.05 -0.16 12.28
CA GLY A 3 1.21 0.63 12.76
C GLY A 3 2.62 0.11 12.42
N VAL A 4 2.75 -1.08 11.82
CA VAL A 4 4.05 -1.72 11.48
C VAL A 4 4.73 -1.18 10.21
N GLY A 5 4.15 -0.17 9.53
CA GLY A 5 4.80 0.47 8.37
C GLY A 5 4.52 -0.15 6.99
N LYS A 6 3.44 -0.94 6.82
CA LYS A 6 3.05 -1.52 5.50
C LYS A 6 2.92 -0.47 4.40
N THR A 7 2.11 0.57 4.62
CA THR A 7 1.93 1.68 3.69
C THR A 7 3.25 2.40 3.43
N THR A 8 4.09 2.59 4.44
CA THR A 8 5.41 3.22 4.27
C THR A 8 6.34 2.37 3.40
N LEU A 9 6.39 1.05 3.61
CA LEU A 9 7.18 0.17 2.77
C LEU A 9 6.66 0.15 1.33
N ALA A 10 5.34 0.06 1.14
CA ALA A 10 4.73 0.12 -0.18
C ALA A 10 5.04 1.46 -0.90
N GLN A 11 5.05 2.57 -0.17
CA GLN A 11 5.47 3.88 -0.72
C GLN A 11 6.94 3.91 -1.14
N LEU A 12 7.83 3.29 -0.35
CA LEU A 12 9.25 3.17 -0.72
C LEU A 12 9.42 2.35 -2.00
N VAL A 13 8.73 1.21 -2.11
CA VAL A 13 8.71 0.39 -3.33
C VAL A 13 8.15 1.17 -4.51
N TYR A 14 7.03 1.88 -4.33
CA TYR A 14 6.38 2.65 -5.40
C TYR A 14 7.27 3.76 -5.98
N LYS A 15 8.14 4.34 -5.13
CA LYS A 15 9.09 5.40 -5.48
C LYS A 15 10.47 4.86 -5.88
N ASP A 16 10.71 3.55 -5.74
CA ASP A 16 11.99 2.94 -6.07
C ASP A 16 12.33 3.15 -7.55
N ARG A 17 13.61 3.45 -7.83
CA ARG A 17 14.07 3.76 -9.19
C ARG A 17 13.75 2.64 -10.18
N LYS A 18 13.96 1.38 -9.81
CA LYS A 18 13.71 0.23 -10.71
C LYS A 18 12.22 0.06 -10.98
N VAL A 19 11.38 0.36 -10.00
CA VAL A 19 9.92 0.32 -10.16
C VAL A 19 9.46 1.46 -11.07
N VAL A 20 10.00 2.67 -10.89
CA VAL A 20 9.73 3.81 -11.78
C VAL A 20 10.16 3.50 -13.21
N GLU A 21 11.36 2.96 -13.41
CA GLU A 21 11.88 2.58 -14.73
C GLU A 21 11.03 1.48 -15.41
N ASN A 22 10.54 0.50 -14.66
CA ASN A 22 9.81 -0.64 -15.25
C ASN A 22 8.32 -0.36 -15.55
N PHE A 23 7.67 0.53 -14.80
CA PHE A 23 6.23 0.81 -14.94
C PHE A 23 5.91 2.24 -15.40
N GLY A 24 6.86 3.17 -15.29
CA GLY A 24 6.71 4.55 -15.76
C GLY A 24 5.52 5.27 -15.13
N ASP A 25 4.71 5.87 -16.00
CA ASP A 25 3.46 6.58 -15.69
C ASP A 25 2.28 5.64 -15.43
N LYS A 26 2.42 4.33 -15.70
CA LYS A 26 1.36 3.32 -15.48
C LYS A 26 1.41 2.75 -14.06
N LYS A 27 1.59 3.63 -13.08
CA LYS A 27 1.51 3.29 -11.66
C LYS A 27 0.29 3.99 -11.07
N MET A 28 -0.52 3.23 -10.35
CA MET A 28 -1.75 3.71 -9.73
C MET A 28 -1.75 3.32 -8.26
N TRP A 29 -2.17 4.24 -7.39
CA TRP A 29 -2.27 4.00 -5.95
C TRP A 29 -3.66 4.36 -5.47
N ILE A 30 -4.40 3.35 -5.01
CA ILE A 30 -5.79 3.47 -4.59
C ILE A 30 -5.85 3.21 -3.09
N CYS A 31 -6.35 4.17 -2.32
CA CYS A 31 -6.62 4.00 -0.89
C CYS A 31 -8.01 3.40 -0.71
N VAL A 32 -8.08 2.11 -0.39
CA VAL A 32 -9.34 1.37 -0.45
C VAL A 32 -10.13 1.53 0.86
N GLY A 33 -9.48 1.26 2.00
CA GLY A 33 -10.14 1.21 3.30
C GLY A 33 -11.24 0.15 3.34
N ASP A 34 -12.35 0.47 4.00
CA ASP A 34 -13.52 -0.40 4.12
C ASP A 34 -14.45 -0.33 2.89
N ASN A 35 -14.33 0.71 2.07
CA ASN A 35 -15.21 0.95 0.92
C ASN A 35 -14.67 0.27 -0.35
N PHE A 36 -14.66 -1.06 -0.34
CA PHE A 36 -14.28 -1.90 -1.47
C PHE A 36 -15.44 -2.00 -2.48
N LYS A 37 -15.52 -1.03 -3.39
CA LYS A 37 -16.44 -1.06 -4.53
C LYS A 37 -15.63 -1.13 -5.82
N VAL A 38 -15.88 -2.16 -6.63
CA VAL A 38 -15.12 -2.38 -7.88
C VAL A 38 -15.20 -1.16 -8.80
N GLU A 39 -16.40 -0.64 -9.03
CA GLU A 39 -16.63 0.57 -9.83
C GLU A 39 -15.82 1.77 -9.33
N ARG A 40 -15.79 2.01 -8.02
CA ARG A 40 -14.99 3.08 -7.40
C ARG A 40 -13.50 2.87 -7.68
N ILE A 41 -12.98 1.66 -7.42
CA ILE A 41 -11.56 1.34 -7.62
C ILE A 41 -11.17 1.58 -9.08
N LEU A 42 -11.99 1.13 -10.03
CA LEU A 42 -11.74 1.31 -11.45
C LEU A 42 -11.81 2.79 -11.88
N ASN A 43 -12.75 3.57 -11.35
CA ASN A 43 -12.80 5.00 -11.60
C ASN A 43 -11.57 5.71 -11.03
N GLU A 44 -11.15 5.42 -9.80
CA GLU A 44 -9.93 6.01 -9.22
C GLU A 44 -8.67 5.60 -10.01
N MET A 45 -8.62 4.38 -10.57
CA MET A 45 -7.55 3.98 -11.50
C MET A 45 -7.55 4.87 -12.75
N ALA A 46 -8.71 5.12 -13.35
CA ALA A 46 -8.82 5.95 -14.54
C ALA A 46 -8.38 7.39 -14.24
N GLN A 47 -8.87 7.97 -13.13
CA GLN A 47 -8.47 9.29 -12.65
C GLN A 47 -6.96 9.38 -12.43
N SER A 48 -6.34 8.36 -11.83
CA SER A 48 -4.89 8.32 -11.61
C SER A 48 -4.08 8.30 -12.92
N LEU A 49 -4.63 7.77 -14.01
CA LEU A 49 -3.93 7.68 -15.30
C LEU A 49 -4.17 8.89 -16.19
N THR A 50 -5.34 9.52 -16.10
CA THR A 50 -5.75 10.60 -17.01
C THR A 50 -5.76 11.97 -16.36
N GLY A 51 -5.78 12.06 -15.02
CA GLY A 51 -6.00 13.30 -14.27
C GLY A 51 -7.44 13.83 -14.36
N ASP A 52 -8.29 13.18 -15.16
CA ASP A 52 -9.69 13.53 -15.37
C ASP A 52 -10.55 12.92 -14.26
N LYS A 53 -11.19 13.80 -13.48
CA LYS A 53 -12.01 13.46 -12.31
C LYS A 53 -13.43 13.00 -12.65
N SER A 54 -13.81 12.99 -13.93
CA SER A 54 -15.13 12.50 -14.33
C SER A 54 -15.26 11.00 -14.05
N GLU A 55 -16.35 10.64 -13.38
CA GLU A 55 -16.70 9.25 -13.16
C GLU A 55 -17.46 8.73 -14.38
N THR A 56 -17.08 7.53 -14.83
CA THR A 56 -17.87 6.81 -15.84
C THR A 56 -18.87 5.92 -15.09
N PRO A 57 -20.18 6.02 -15.38
CA PRO A 57 -21.23 5.43 -14.56
C PRO A 57 -21.45 3.92 -14.78
N ASN A 58 -20.70 3.31 -15.69
CA ASN A 58 -20.81 1.88 -15.96
C ASN A 58 -19.44 1.21 -16.02
N ILE A 59 -19.36 -0.01 -15.48
CA ILE A 59 -18.11 -0.77 -15.38
C ILE A 59 -17.51 -1.03 -16.77
N GLU A 60 -18.34 -1.36 -17.77
CA GLU A 60 -17.86 -1.65 -19.13
C GLU A 60 -17.13 -0.44 -19.75
N GLY A 61 -17.68 0.76 -19.59
CA GLY A 61 -17.09 2.00 -20.06
C GLY A 61 -15.79 2.33 -19.33
N ILE A 62 -15.73 2.12 -18.01
CA ILE A 62 -14.48 2.30 -17.24
C ILE A 62 -13.42 1.31 -17.73
N VAL A 63 -13.79 0.03 -17.88
CA VAL A 63 -12.90 -1.04 -18.38
C VAL A 63 -12.37 -0.70 -19.77
N ARG A 64 -13.22 -0.23 -20.68
CA ARG A 64 -12.81 0.20 -22.03
C ARG A 64 -11.84 1.37 -21.97
N LYS A 65 -12.14 2.41 -21.18
CA LYS A 65 -11.27 3.58 -20.97
C LYS A 65 -9.90 3.14 -20.45
N LEU A 66 -9.87 2.29 -19.42
CA LEU A 66 -8.63 1.75 -18.85
C LEU A 66 -7.87 0.87 -19.84
N SER A 67 -8.56 0.01 -20.59
CA SER A 67 -7.95 -0.91 -21.56
C SER A 67 -7.18 -0.15 -22.65
N THR A 68 -7.73 0.96 -23.18
CA THR A 68 -7.03 1.79 -24.17
C THR A 68 -5.71 2.38 -23.65
N LYS A 69 -5.56 2.53 -22.32
CA LYS A 69 -4.36 3.09 -21.69
C LYS A 69 -3.39 2.01 -21.20
N LEU A 70 -3.89 0.84 -20.83
CA LEU A 70 -3.13 -0.17 -20.09
C LEU A 70 -2.83 -1.46 -20.86
N SER A 71 -3.65 -1.86 -21.84
CA SER A 71 -3.55 -3.17 -22.50
C SER A 71 -2.16 -3.49 -23.07
N ALA A 72 -1.51 -2.51 -23.71
CA ALA A 72 -0.18 -2.62 -24.29
C ALA A 72 0.98 -2.27 -23.33
N HIS A 73 0.71 -2.05 -22.04
CA HIS A 73 1.70 -1.60 -21.07
C HIS A 73 1.79 -2.53 -19.87
N LYS A 74 2.98 -2.59 -19.25
CA LYS A 74 3.12 -3.09 -17.89
C LYS A 74 2.62 -2.01 -16.95
N PHE A 75 1.82 -2.38 -15.95
CA PHE A 75 1.40 -1.43 -14.93
C PHE A 75 1.55 -1.99 -13.52
N LEU A 76 1.60 -1.08 -12.55
CA LEU A 76 1.57 -1.39 -11.13
C LEU A 76 0.31 -0.79 -10.52
N LEU A 77 -0.54 -1.64 -9.96
CA LEU A 77 -1.68 -1.21 -9.15
C LEU A 77 -1.39 -1.47 -7.67
N VAL A 78 -1.45 -0.42 -6.85
CA VAL A 78 -1.39 -0.53 -5.39
C VAL A 78 -2.79 -0.36 -4.82
N LEU A 79 -3.26 -1.35 -4.07
CA LEU A 79 -4.48 -1.29 -3.26
C LEU A 79 -4.08 -1.22 -1.78
N ASP A 80 -4.17 -0.02 -1.19
CA ASP A 80 -3.68 0.26 0.16
C ASP A 80 -4.78 0.16 1.21
N ASP A 81 -4.42 -0.39 2.38
CA ASP A 81 -5.26 -0.59 3.58
C ASP A 81 -6.60 -1.29 3.28
N VAL A 82 -6.55 -2.44 2.60
CA VAL A 82 -7.74 -3.21 2.23
C VAL A 82 -8.28 -4.06 3.39
N TRP A 83 -9.60 -4.01 3.61
CA TRP A 83 -10.30 -4.77 4.66
C TRP A 83 -11.33 -5.79 4.14
N ASN A 84 -11.67 -5.76 2.84
CA ASN A 84 -12.74 -6.59 2.29
C ASN A 84 -12.40 -8.09 2.23
N THR A 85 -13.23 -8.90 2.87
CA THR A 85 -13.15 -10.37 2.89
C THR A 85 -14.22 -11.05 2.05
N ASN A 86 -15.06 -10.30 1.32
CA ASN A 86 -16.07 -10.86 0.40
C ASN A 86 -15.39 -11.44 -0.86
N PRO A 87 -15.42 -12.77 -1.09
CA PRO A 87 -14.80 -13.40 -2.26
C PRO A 87 -15.34 -12.92 -3.59
N GLN A 88 -16.66 -12.67 -3.69
CA GLN A 88 -17.29 -12.26 -4.94
C GLN A 88 -16.74 -10.91 -5.42
N ALA A 89 -16.57 -9.95 -4.50
CA ALA A 89 -16.02 -8.65 -4.86
C ALA A 89 -14.58 -8.75 -5.41
N TRP A 90 -13.78 -9.70 -4.93
CA TRP A 90 -12.45 -9.97 -5.47
C TRP A 90 -12.48 -10.67 -6.83
N VAL A 91 -13.45 -11.57 -7.06
CA VAL A 91 -13.71 -12.17 -8.38
C VAL A 91 -14.12 -11.09 -9.38
N ASP A 92 -15.02 -10.18 -9.01
CA ASP A 92 -15.50 -9.10 -9.88
C ASP A 92 -14.38 -8.12 -10.24
N LEU A 93 -13.54 -7.76 -9.25
CA LEU A 93 -12.35 -6.96 -9.49
C LEU A 93 -11.37 -7.69 -10.42
N ARG A 94 -11.11 -8.98 -10.19
CA ARG A 94 -10.23 -9.79 -11.04
C ARG A 94 -10.73 -9.83 -12.49
N SER A 95 -12.01 -10.10 -12.69
CA SER A 95 -12.64 -10.14 -14.01
C SER A 95 -12.48 -8.81 -14.74
N SER A 96 -12.70 -7.70 -14.04
CA SER A 96 -12.50 -6.35 -14.58
C SER A 96 -11.04 -6.11 -14.98
N LEU A 97 -10.08 -6.49 -14.14
CA LEU A 97 -8.65 -6.35 -14.42
C LEU A 97 -8.19 -7.22 -15.60
N ILE A 98 -8.72 -8.44 -15.74
CA ILE A 98 -8.47 -9.30 -16.91
C ILE A 98 -9.01 -8.65 -18.18
N ALA A 99 -10.22 -8.10 -18.14
CA ALA A 99 -10.84 -7.44 -19.28
C ALA A 99 -10.12 -6.15 -19.69
N ILE A 100 -9.55 -5.41 -18.74
CA ILE A 100 -8.66 -4.26 -19.02
C ILE A 100 -7.40 -4.71 -19.78
N GLY A 101 -6.88 -5.88 -19.44
CA GLY A 101 -5.67 -6.45 -20.02
C GLY A 101 -4.40 -5.94 -19.35
N GLY A 102 -3.31 -5.92 -20.10
CA GLY A 102 -1.98 -5.51 -19.62
C GLY A 102 -0.89 -6.43 -20.15
N SER A 103 0.31 -5.89 -20.30
CA SER A 103 1.45 -6.67 -20.78
C SER A 103 2.01 -7.59 -19.71
N LYS A 104 2.68 -8.66 -20.14
CA LYS A 104 3.39 -9.58 -19.23
C LYS A 104 4.32 -8.78 -18.31
N GLY A 105 4.14 -8.95 -17.01
CA GLY A 105 4.91 -8.24 -15.99
C GLY A 105 4.13 -7.18 -15.23
N THR A 106 2.85 -6.94 -15.56
CA THR A 106 1.92 -6.21 -14.69
C THR A 106 1.87 -6.81 -13.28
N LYS A 107 1.79 -5.95 -12.27
CA LYS A 107 1.79 -6.33 -10.86
C LYS A 107 0.68 -5.62 -10.09
N ILE A 108 0.16 -6.32 -9.08
CA ILE A 108 -0.78 -5.77 -8.10
C ILE A 108 -0.11 -5.94 -6.73
N LEU A 109 -0.06 -4.86 -5.96
CA LEU A 109 0.43 -4.84 -4.58
C LEU A 109 -0.74 -4.50 -3.66
N VAL A 110 -1.01 -5.36 -2.69
CA VAL A 110 -2.06 -5.13 -1.70
C VAL A 110 -1.42 -4.96 -0.33
N THR A 111 -1.85 -3.94 0.41
CA THR A 111 -1.53 -3.84 1.84
C THR A 111 -2.80 -4.10 2.65
N THR A 112 -2.69 -4.96 3.67
CA THR A 112 -3.80 -5.26 4.57
C THR A 112 -3.29 -5.60 5.96
N ARG A 113 -4.15 -5.44 6.97
CA ARG A 113 -3.88 -5.84 8.36
C ARG A 113 -4.48 -7.20 8.69
N SER A 114 -5.34 -7.73 7.82
CA SER A 114 -6.13 -8.92 8.01
C SER A 114 -5.57 -10.08 7.19
N ILE A 115 -5.36 -11.21 7.84
CA ILE A 115 -4.95 -12.45 7.15
C ILE A 115 -6.11 -13.01 6.32
N ASP A 116 -7.34 -12.76 6.73
CA ASP A 116 -8.54 -13.22 6.00
C ASP A 116 -8.63 -12.55 4.63
N VAL A 117 -8.24 -11.28 4.52
CA VAL A 117 -8.15 -10.59 3.23
C VAL A 117 -7.14 -11.29 2.30
N VAL A 118 -6.01 -11.76 2.83
CA VAL A 118 -5.01 -12.52 2.05
C VAL A 118 -5.60 -13.83 1.56
N SER A 119 -6.25 -14.59 2.45
CA SER A 119 -6.89 -15.86 2.12
C SER A 119 -7.99 -15.68 1.06
N THR A 120 -8.91 -14.72 1.26
CA THR A 120 -9.97 -14.41 0.30
C THR A 120 -9.40 -14.00 -1.05
N MET A 121 -8.39 -13.12 -1.08
CA MET A 121 -7.76 -12.70 -2.34
C MET A 121 -7.12 -13.87 -3.07
N GLN A 122 -6.48 -14.80 -2.35
CA GLN A 122 -5.85 -15.99 -2.95
C GLN A 122 -6.86 -16.97 -3.55
N LEU A 123 -8.09 -17.05 -3.02
CA LEU A 123 -9.16 -17.83 -3.65
C LEU A 123 -9.50 -17.26 -5.03
N SER A 124 -9.51 -15.92 -5.16
CA SER A 124 -9.84 -15.26 -6.42
C SER A 124 -8.66 -15.16 -7.38
N PHE A 125 -7.42 -14.91 -6.93
CA PHE A 125 -6.25 -14.65 -7.78
C PHE A 125 -5.26 -15.81 -7.86
N GLY A 126 -5.44 -16.87 -7.07
CA GLY A 126 -4.47 -17.94 -6.87
C GLY A 126 -3.37 -17.58 -5.88
N PRO A 127 -2.36 -18.45 -5.71
CA PRO A 127 -1.26 -18.23 -4.78
C PRO A 127 -0.53 -16.90 -5.06
N CYS A 128 -0.30 -16.11 -4.02
CA CYS A 128 0.39 -14.83 -4.11
C CYS A 128 1.61 -14.76 -3.18
N LEU A 129 2.59 -13.92 -3.53
CA LEU A 129 3.72 -13.63 -2.66
C LEU A 129 3.27 -12.76 -1.48
N THR A 130 3.27 -13.33 -0.28
CA THR A 130 2.84 -12.64 0.94
C THR A 130 4.05 -12.28 1.80
N HIS A 131 4.22 -10.99 2.11
CA HIS A 131 5.27 -10.51 3.01
C HIS A 131 4.69 -10.05 4.35
N HIS A 132 4.99 -10.78 5.42
CA HIS A 132 4.56 -10.46 6.77
C HIS A 132 5.55 -9.50 7.44
N LEU A 133 5.17 -8.23 7.53
CA LEU A 133 5.98 -7.25 8.26
C LEU A 133 5.95 -7.52 9.76
N LYS A 134 7.15 -7.68 10.32
CA LYS A 134 7.40 -7.85 11.75
C LYS A 134 7.49 -6.48 12.43
N ILE A 135 7.29 -6.47 13.75
CA ILE A 135 7.60 -5.30 14.59
C ILE A 135 9.11 -5.03 14.58
N LEU A 136 9.48 -3.78 14.83
CA LEU A 136 10.88 -3.37 14.99
C LEU A 136 11.42 -3.86 16.34
N SER A 137 12.73 -4.12 16.41
CA SER A 137 13.41 -4.36 17.68
C SER A 137 13.54 -3.06 18.47
N ASP A 138 13.69 -3.18 19.80
CA ASP A 138 13.88 -2.03 20.69
C ASP A 138 15.09 -1.16 20.27
N ASP A 139 16.16 -1.78 19.78
CA ASP A 139 17.35 -1.07 19.30
C ASP A 139 17.07 -0.22 18.06
N VAL A 140 16.31 -0.75 17.09
CA VAL A 140 15.93 -0.01 15.89
C VAL A 140 14.95 1.10 16.26
N CYS A 141 14.01 0.83 17.16
CA CYS A 141 13.12 1.86 17.69
C CYS A 141 13.88 2.97 18.43
N TRP A 142 14.90 2.61 19.21
CA TRP A 142 15.76 3.57 19.91
C TRP A 142 16.55 4.43 18.92
N ALA A 143 17.17 3.84 17.91
CA ALA A 143 17.89 4.58 16.86
C ALA A 143 16.98 5.54 16.09
N MET A 144 15.73 5.14 15.81
CA MET A 144 14.75 6.04 15.19
C MET A 144 14.32 7.18 16.12
N PHE A 145 14.15 6.89 17.41
CA PHE A 145 13.77 7.87 18.43
C PHE A 145 14.87 8.93 18.59
N THR A 146 16.13 8.51 18.79
CA THR A 146 17.26 9.43 18.99
C THR A 146 17.50 10.31 17.77
N LYS A 147 17.43 9.74 16.57
CA LYS A 147 17.56 10.51 15.32
C LYS A 147 16.51 11.62 15.20
N ARG A 148 15.34 11.45 15.80
CA ARG A 148 14.27 12.44 15.75
C ARG A 148 14.39 13.47 16.86
N VAL A 149 14.52 13.01 18.11
CA VAL A 149 14.55 13.89 19.30
C VAL A 149 15.85 14.68 19.38
N PHE A 150 17.00 14.06 19.13
CA PHE A 150 18.32 14.70 19.25
C PHE A 150 18.84 15.20 17.88
N SER A 151 17.94 15.51 16.96
CA SER A 151 18.29 16.14 15.67
C SER A 151 18.71 17.60 15.87
N SER A 152 19.19 18.26 14.81
CA SER A 152 19.59 19.68 14.85
C SER A 152 18.45 20.56 15.38
N GLY A 153 18.68 21.24 16.51
CA GLY A 153 17.67 22.05 17.22
C GLY A 153 16.89 21.29 18.30
N GLY A 154 17.17 20.00 18.50
CA GLY A 154 16.67 19.20 19.61
C GLY A 154 17.44 19.40 20.92
N PRO A 155 16.95 18.84 22.04
CA PRO A 155 17.66 18.86 23.31
C PRO A 155 19.05 18.22 23.21
N ILE A 156 19.97 18.61 24.09
CA ILE A 156 21.26 17.93 24.25
C ILE A 156 21.01 16.54 24.85
N GLU A 157 21.68 15.53 24.31
CA GLU A 157 21.61 14.18 24.85
C GLU A 157 22.23 14.14 26.26
N THR A 158 21.41 13.91 27.28
CA THR A 158 21.85 13.72 28.67
C THR A 158 21.47 12.33 29.17
N PRO A 159 22.19 11.75 30.14
CA PRO A 159 21.87 10.42 30.67
C PRO A 159 20.42 10.28 31.16
N SER A 160 19.87 11.31 31.80
CA SER A 160 18.48 11.31 32.27
C SER A 160 17.46 11.30 31.13
N LEU A 161 17.70 12.06 30.06
CA LEU A 161 16.85 12.05 28.86
C LEU A 161 16.94 10.73 28.10
N VAL A 162 18.12 10.13 28.04
CA VAL A 162 18.33 8.80 27.46
C VAL A 162 17.51 7.74 28.20
N ASP A 163 17.54 7.75 29.53
CA ASP A 163 16.78 6.79 30.34
C ASP A 163 15.26 6.97 30.19
N ILE A 164 14.78 8.21 30.16
CA ILE A 164 13.36 8.51 29.89
C ILE A 164 12.98 8.02 28.49
N GLY A 165 13.79 8.34 27.47
CA GLY A 165 13.54 7.96 26.09
C GLY A 165 13.50 6.43 25.90
N LYS A 166 14.43 5.69 26.52
CA LYS A 166 14.43 4.21 26.48
C LYS A 166 13.18 3.61 27.10
N ARG A 167 12.68 4.19 28.21
CA ARG A 167 11.39 3.78 28.81
C ARG A 167 10.20 4.07 27.88
N MET A 168 10.21 5.18 27.15
CA MET A 168 9.19 5.51 26.16
C MET A 168 9.22 4.52 24.98
N VAL A 169 10.41 4.23 24.44
CA VAL A 169 10.58 3.27 23.33
C VAL A 169 10.06 1.87 23.71
N LYS A 170 10.34 1.39 24.92
CA LYS A 170 9.78 0.12 25.40
C LYS A 170 8.26 0.11 25.43
N LYS A 171 7.61 1.25 25.73
CA LYS A 171 6.14 1.37 25.68
C LYS A 171 5.58 1.30 24.25
N CYS A 172 6.38 1.63 23.23
CA CYS A 172 5.98 1.57 21.83
C CYS A 172 5.90 0.15 21.26
N LYS A 173 6.43 -0.87 21.96
CA LYS A 173 6.35 -2.30 21.59
C LYS A 173 6.74 -2.59 20.13
N GLY A 174 7.79 -1.93 19.64
CA GLY A 174 8.30 -2.16 18.28
C GLY A 174 7.44 -1.57 17.15
N LEU A 175 6.44 -0.73 17.45
CA LEU A 175 5.58 -0.11 16.43
C LEU A 175 6.17 1.21 15.94
N PRO A 176 6.62 1.32 14.66
CA PRO A 176 7.14 2.58 14.12
C PRO A 176 6.16 3.74 14.25
N PHE A 177 4.86 3.49 14.12
CA PHE A 177 3.84 4.53 14.26
C PHE A 177 3.81 5.16 15.66
N ALA A 178 4.06 4.39 16.72
CA ALA A 178 4.05 4.88 18.09
C ALA A 178 5.26 5.79 18.41
N LEU A 179 6.30 5.79 17.57
CA LEU A 179 7.47 6.67 17.68
C LEU A 179 7.30 7.99 16.92
N LYS A 180 6.12 8.22 16.31
CA LYS A 180 5.87 9.44 15.54
C LYS A 180 5.37 10.63 16.37
N GLY A 181 4.95 10.39 17.61
CA GLY A 181 4.44 11.40 18.54
C GLY A 181 5.49 12.38 19.01
#